data_AF-A0A7J4I1G4-F1
#
_entry.id   AF-A0A7J4I1G4-F1
#
_cell.length_a   1.000
_cell.length_b   1.000
_cell.length_c   1.000
_cell.angle_alpha   90.00
_cell.angle_beta   90.00
_cell.angle_gamma   90.00
#
_symmetry.space_group_name_H-M   'P 1'
#
loop_
_entity.id
_entity.type
_entity.pdbx_description
1 polymer ?
#
loop_
_entity_poly.entity_id
_entity_poly.type
_entity_poly.pdbx_seq_one_letter_code
_entity_poly.pdbx_strand_id
1 'polypeptide(L)' 'MGMQVTIRDVDPKVFQEFKADAIRKGLTLGVAVTLAMKKFREEFTKKRPLFTALLKPFDGGKGSEHVSEEADAIMYGE' A
#
# COMPACT_ATOMS: atom_id res chain seq x y z
N MET A 1 7.14 -28.54 5.83
CA MET A 1 8.00 -28.46 4.63
C MET A 1 8.83 -27.19 4.74
N GLY A 2 10.16 -27.28 4.69
CA GLY A 2 11.04 -26.11 4.66
C GLY A 2 11.29 -25.65 3.23
N MET A 3 11.34 -24.34 3.01
CA MET A 3 11.70 -23.74 1.73
C MET A 3 13.08 -23.09 1.88
N GLN A 4 14.00 -23.40 0.96
CA GLN A 4 15.33 -22.78 0.92
C GLN A 4 15.35 -21.71 -0.17
N VAL A 5 15.74 -20.50 0.20
CA VAL A 5 15.83 -19.35 -0.72
C VAL A 5 17.19 -18.70 -0.54
N THR A 6 17.89 -18.45 -1.64
CA THR A 6 19.13 -17.66 -1.65
C THR A 6 18.82 -16.27 -2.18
N ILE A 7 19.15 -15.24 -1.40
CA ILE A 7 19.01 -13.84 -1.79
C ILE A 7 20.41 -13.34 -2.16
N ARG A 8 20.54 -12.77 -3.36
CA ARG A 8 21.80 -12.20 -3.86
C ARG A 8 21.77 -10.67 -3.71
N ASP A 9 22.94 -10.06 -3.83
CA ASP A 9 23.11 -8.60 -3.88
C ASP A 9 22.59 -7.85 -2.63
N VAL A 10 22.70 -8.49 -1.47
CA VAL A 10 22.37 -7.87 -0.19
C VAL A 10 23.56 -7.01 0.27
N ASP A 11 23.31 -5.76 0.64
CA ASP A 11 24.33 -4.92 1.27
C ASP A 11 24.79 -5.57 2.59
N PRO A 12 26.10 -5.90 2.73
CA PRO A 12 26.59 -6.64 3.87
C PRO A 12 26.50 -5.86 5.19
N LYS A 13 26.60 -4.52 5.16
CA LYS A 13 26.48 -3.70 6.37
C LYS A 13 25.04 -3.68 6.85
N VAL A 14 24.11 -3.41 5.93
CA VAL A 14 22.66 -3.40 6.24
C VAL A 14 22.21 -4.76 6.76
N PHE A 15 22.69 -5.85 6.16
CA PHE A 15 22.36 -7.19 6.62
C PHE A 15 22.88 -7.49 8.03
N GLN A 16 24.08 -7.03 8.38
CA GLN A 16 24.62 -7.24 9.73
C GLN A 16 23.81 -6.49 10.79
N GLU A 17 23.44 -5.24 10.52
CA GLU A 17 22.58 -4.45 11.40
C GLU A 17 21.22 -5.10 11.58
N PHE A 18 20.58 -5.49 10.47
CA PHE A 18 19.30 -6.19 10.48
C PHE A 18 19.37 -7.51 11.28
N LYS A 19 20.44 -8.29 11.11
CA LYS A 19 20.66 -9.52 11.86
C LYS A 19 20.81 -9.25 13.35
N ALA A 20 21.57 -8.22 13.74
CA ALA A 20 21.73 -7.84 15.14
C ALA A 20 20.38 -7.46 15.77
N ASP A 21 19.55 -6.70 15.06
CA ASP A 21 18.23 -6.30 15.54
C ASP A 21 17.24 -7.47 15.64
N ALA A 22 17.29 -8.40 14.69
CA ALA A 22 16.49 -9.63 14.76
C ALA A 22 16.84 -10.45 16.02
N ILE A 23 18.14 -10.60 16.30
CA ILE A 23 18.61 -11.33 17.50
C ILE A 23 18.20 -10.60 18.78
N ARG A 24 18.35 -9.27 18.85
CA ARG A 24 17.93 -8.46 20.01
C ARG A 24 16.43 -8.61 20.31
N LYS A 25 15.61 -8.80 19.26
CA LYS A 25 14.17 -9.02 19.37
C LYS A 25 13.78 -10.49 19.61
N GLY A 26 14.75 -11.39 19.77
CA GLY A 26 14.51 -12.82 19.98
C GLY A 26 13.94 -13.55 18.76
N LEU A 27 14.14 -13.01 17.56
CA LEU A 27 13.61 -13.56 16.32
C LEU A 27 14.67 -14.40 15.59
N THR A 28 14.24 -15.49 14.98
CA THR A 28 15.08 -16.17 13.98
C THR A 28 15.18 -15.32 12.72
N LEU A 29 16.30 -15.44 12.00
CA LEU A 29 16.53 -14.63 10.80
C LEU A 29 15.44 -14.86 9.74
N GLY A 30 14.96 -16.09 9.58
CA GLY A 30 13.87 -16.41 8.65
C GLY A 30 12.54 -15.73 9.02
N VAL A 31 12.20 -15.67 10.31
CA VAL A 31 11.01 -14.94 10.79
C VAL A 31 11.17 -13.44 10.55
N ALA A 32 12.34 -12.89 10.86
CA ALA A 32 12.62 -11.47 10.64
C ALA A 32 12.52 -11.09 9.15
N VAL A 33 13.12 -11.89 8.26
CA VAL A 33 13.03 -11.69 6.80
C VAL A 33 11.58 -11.79 6.32
N THR A 34 10.80 -12.74 6.83
CA THR A 34 9.38 -12.88 6.51
C THR A 34 8.58 -11.64 6.92
N LEU A 35 8.86 -11.08 8.10
CA LEU A 35 8.23 -9.83 8.56
C LEU A 35 8.63 -8.65 7.68
N ALA A 36 9.90 -8.54 7.32
CA ALA A 36 10.38 -7.50 6.41
C ALA A 36 9.70 -7.58 5.04
N MET A 37 9.55 -8.79 4.47
CA MET A 37 8.83 -9.01 3.22
C MET A 37 7.35 -8.62 3.31
N LYS A 38 6.67 -8.94 4.42
CA LYS A 38 5.28 -8.53 4.65
C LYS A 38 5.15 -7.02 4.69
N LYS A 39 6.01 -6.35 5.46
CA LYS A 39 6.02 -4.88 5.58
C LYS A 39 6.33 -4.21 4.24
N PHE A 40 7.32 -4.73 3.51
CA PHE A 40 7.62 -4.28 2.16
C PHE A 40 6.41 -4.42 1.23
N ARG A 41 5.72 -5.56 1.24
CA ARG A 41 4.48 -5.70 0.48
C ARG A 41 3.44 -4.68 0.92
N GLU A 42 3.19 -4.50 2.21
CA GLU A 42 2.18 -3.55 2.69
C GLU A 42 2.47 -2.11 2.27
N GLU A 43 3.73 -1.67 2.32
CA GLU A 43 4.14 -0.33 1.92
C GLU A 43 4.02 -0.11 0.41
N PHE A 44 4.31 -1.13 -0.40
CA PHE A 44 4.34 -1.02 -1.87
C PHE A 44 3.06 -1.48 -2.57
N THR A 45 2.22 -2.30 -1.92
CA THR A 45 0.95 -2.80 -2.48
C THR A 45 -0.30 -2.20 -1.83
N LYS A 46 -0.18 -1.43 -0.74
CA LYS A 46 -1.23 -0.48 -0.40
C LYS A 46 -1.27 0.57 -1.50
N LYS A 47 -2.11 0.31 -2.51
CA LYS A 47 -2.79 1.39 -3.24
C LYS A 47 -3.25 2.34 -2.14
N ARG A 48 -2.69 3.55 -2.09
CA ARG A 48 -3.26 4.62 -1.27
C ARG A 48 -4.76 4.54 -1.50
N PRO A 49 -5.62 4.48 -0.46
CA PRO A 49 -7.05 4.58 -0.70
C PRO A 49 -7.22 5.86 -1.49
N LEU A 50 -7.51 5.68 -2.78
CA LEU A 50 -7.92 6.74 -3.67
C LEU A 50 -9.11 7.31 -2.93
N PHE A 51 -9.02 8.57 -2.50
CA PHE A 51 -10.06 9.25 -1.72
C PHE A 51 -11.46 9.12 -2.37
N THR A 52 -11.52 8.72 -3.63
CA THR A 52 -12.72 8.34 -4.38
C THR A 52 -13.46 7.09 -3.87
N ALA A 53 -12.82 6.16 -3.15
CA ALA A 53 -13.50 4.98 -2.59
C ALA A 53 -14.32 5.28 -1.32
N LEU A 54 -14.12 6.45 -0.70
CA LEU A 54 -14.89 6.96 0.44
C LEU A 54 -16.05 7.86 0.02
N LEU A 55 -16.10 8.28 -1.24
CA LEU A 55 -17.29 8.87 -1.83
C LEU A 55 -18.20 7.72 -2.24
N LYS A 56 -19.12 7.31 -1.35
CA LYS A 56 -20.31 6.59 -1.82
C LYS A 56 -20.93 7.46 -2.92
N PRO A 57 -21.26 6.92 -4.10
CA PRO A 57 -22.12 7.65 -5.02
C PRO A 57 -23.39 7.99 -4.25
N PHE A 58 -23.62 9.28 -4.05
CA PHE A 58 -24.85 9.77 -3.48
C PHE A 58 -25.92 9.60 -4.57
N ASP A 59 -26.95 8.82 -4.27
CA ASP A 59 -28.09 8.65 -5.17
C ASP A 59 -28.88 9.98 -5.12
N GLY A 60 -28.65 10.84 -6.11
CA GLY A 60 -29.18 12.21 -6.17
C GLY A 60 -30.70 12.30 -6.42
N GLY A 61 -31.42 11.17 -6.37
CA GLY A 61 -32.86 11.11 -6.60
C GLY A 61 -33.24 11.36 -8.06
N LYS A 62 -34.52 11.10 -8.38
CA LYS A 62 -35.06 11.34 -9.72
C LYS A 62 -34.94 12.82 -10.09
N GLY A 63 -34.13 13.12 -11.11
CA GLY A 63 -33.87 14.48 -11.61
C GLY A 63 -32.42 14.96 -11.46
N SER A 64 -31.53 14.19 -10.80
CA SER A 64 -30.11 14.59 -10.65
C SER A 64 -29.19 14.12 -11.78
N GLU A 65 -29.75 13.55 -12.85
CA GLU A 65 -29.00 12.85 -13.90
C GLU A 65 -28.11 13.81 -14.74
N HIS A 66 -28.47 15.10 -14.79
CA HIS A 66 -27.79 16.12 -15.59
C HIS A 66 -27.15 17.25 -14.75
N VAL A 67 -27.16 17.16 -13.41
CA VAL A 67 -26.71 18.25 -12.53
C VAL A 67 -25.22 18.57 -12.69
N SER A 68 -24.40 17.59 -13.05
CA SER A 68 -22.98 17.84 -13.35
C SER A 68 -22.80 18.62 -14.65
N GLU A 69 -23.63 18.36 -15.67
CA GLU A 69 -23.58 19.06 -16.96
C GLU A 69 -24.07 20.51 -16.81
N GLU A 70 -25.12 20.74 -16.00
CA GLU A 70 -25.61 22.08 -15.67
C GLU A 70 -24.60 22.90 -14.85
N ALA A 71 -23.87 22.25 -13.93
CA ALA A 71 -22.83 22.91 -13.14
C ALA A 71 -21.61 23.30 -14.00
N ASP A 72 -21.20 22.43 -14.92
CA ASP A 72 -20.11 22.74 -15.85
C ASP A 72 -20.49 23.86 -16.82
N ALA A 73 -21.75 23.95 -17.27
CA ALA A 73 -22.24 25.06 -18.08
C ALA A 73 -22.22 26.41 -17.35
N ILE A 74 -22.47 26.44 -16.04
CA ILE A 74 -22.40 27.67 -15.24
C ILE A 74 -20.94 28.08 -14.97
N MET A 75 -20.04 27.12 -14.72
CA MET A 75 -18.64 27.41 -14.41
C MET A 75 -17.79 27.72 -15.63
N TYR A 76 -18.00 27.00 -16.73
CA TYR A 76 -17.16 27.07 -17.92
C TYR A 76 -17.85 27.64 -19.14
N GLY A 77 -19.09 28.14 -18.97
CA GLY A 77 -19.90 28.90 -19.93
C GLY A 77 -19.37 28.97 -21.35
N GLU A 78 -20.06 28.31 -22.27
CA GLU A 78 -20.02 28.81 -23.65
C GLU A 78 -20.66 30.21 -23.72
#